data_AF-A0A346II45-F1
#
_entry.id   AF-A0A346II45-F1
#
_cell.length_a   1.000
_cell.length_b   1.000
_cell.length_c   1.000
_cell.angle_alpha   90.00
_cell.angle_beta   90.00
_cell.angle_gamma   90.00
#
_symmetry.space_group_name_H-M   'P 1'
#
loop_
_entity.id
_entity.type
_entity.pdbx_description
1 polymer ?
#
loop_
_entity_poly.entity_id
_entity_poly.type
_entity_poly.pdbx_seq_one_letter_code
_entity_poly.pdbx_strand_id
1 'polypeptide(L)'
;MALIESVAFAVVIGALYFYFTRTFYYWKARNVQGPKPVPFFGNIFESALRYVHPGIITKRVYDSYPTEKVVGMFRMTTPCLLIRDL
;
A
#
# COMPACT_ATOMS: atom_id res chain seq x y z
N MET A 1 -16.41 -27.60 18.68
CA MET A 1 -16.62 -26.19 19.06
C MET A 1 -15.35 -25.38 18.80
N ALA A 2 -14.26 -25.59 19.53
CA ALA A 2 -12.98 -24.87 19.34
C ALA A 2 -12.36 -24.94 17.93
N LEU A 3 -12.48 -26.09 17.23
CA LEU A 3 -11.96 -26.23 15.85
C LEU A 3 -12.72 -25.33 14.86
N ILE A 4 -14.06 -25.25 14.98
CA ILE A 4 -14.91 -24.46 14.09
C ILE A 4 -14.64 -22.97 14.32
N GLU A 5 -14.49 -22.54 15.57
CA GLU A 5 -14.14 -21.17 15.94
C GLU A 5 -12.77 -20.76 15.37
N SER A 6 -11.77 -21.63 15.49
CA SER A 6 -10.42 -21.38 14.96
C SER A 6 -10.42 -21.27 13.43
N VAL A 7 -11.19 -22.12 12.73
CA VAL A 7 -11.37 -22.06 11.28
C VAL A 7 -12.08 -20.77 10.87
N ALA A 8 -13.17 -20.42 11.53
CA ALA A 8 -13.91 -19.19 11.25
C ALA A 8 -13.00 -17.95 11.43
N PHE A 9 -12.21 -17.92 12.49
CA PHE A 9 -11.24 -16.85 12.73
C PHE A 9 -10.18 -16.76 11.62
N ALA A 10 -9.61 -17.90 11.20
CA ALA A 10 -8.66 -17.94 10.09
C ALA A 10 -9.27 -17.46 8.76
N VAL A 11 -10.52 -17.84 8.48
CA VAL A 11 -11.27 -17.39 7.30
C VAL A 11 -11.47 -15.88 7.32
N VAL A 12 -11.86 -15.31 8.47
CA VAL A 12 -12.04 -13.86 8.62
C VAL A 12 -10.71 -13.13 8.41
N ILE A 13 -9.61 -13.59 9.00
CA ILE A 13 -8.28 -13.00 8.77
C ILE A 13 -7.88 -13.09 7.30
N GLY A 14 -8.07 -14.25 6.66
CA GLY A 14 -7.77 -14.43 5.24
C GLY A 14 -8.59 -13.52 4.34
N ALA A 15 -9.89 -13.39 4.62
CA ALA A 15 -10.78 -12.49 3.89
C ALA A 15 -10.40 -11.02 4.05
N LEU A 16 -10.04 -10.59 5.27
CA LEU A 16 -9.53 -9.25 5.53
C LEU A 16 -8.21 -9.03 4.79
N TYR A 17 -7.25 -9.94 4.89
CA TYR A 17 -5.98 -9.84 4.19
C TYR A 17 -6.18 -9.71 2.67
N PHE A 18 -7.02 -10.56 2.09
CA PHE A 18 -7.36 -10.50 0.67
C PHE A 18 -8.01 -9.15 0.31
N TYR A 19 -9.03 -8.74 1.07
CA TYR A 19 -9.72 -7.47 0.84
C TYR A 19 -8.73 -6.29 0.84
N PHE A 20 -7.81 -6.23 1.81
CA PHE A 20 -6.86 -5.12 1.92
C PHE A 20 -5.65 -5.21 0.99
N THR A 21 -5.45 -6.31 0.26
CA THR A 21 -4.32 -6.49 -0.67
C THR A 21 -4.75 -6.63 -2.13
N ARG A 22 -6.04 -6.80 -2.42
CA ARG A 22 -6.61 -7.03 -3.77
C ARG A 22 -6.17 -6.03 -4.84
N THR A 23 -5.86 -4.80 -4.45
CA THR A 23 -5.49 -3.72 -5.38
C THR A 23 -3.98 -3.59 -5.60
N PHE A 24 -3.15 -4.24 -4.79
CA PHE A 24 -1.69 -4.00 -4.77
C PHE A 24 -0.96 -4.46 -6.03
N TYR A 25 -1.63 -5.21 -6.91
CA TYR A 25 -1.11 -5.56 -8.23
C TYR A 25 -1.27 -4.44 -9.28
N TYR A 26 -2.06 -3.39 -9.00
CA TYR A 26 -2.46 -2.38 -9.98
C TYR A 26 -1.31 -1.70 -10.74
N TRP A 27 -0.25 -1.26 -10.02
CA TRP A 27 0.90 -0.60 -10.62
C TRP A 27 1.87 -1.56 -11.28
N LYS A 28 2.07 -2.74 -10.67
CA LYS A 28 2.86 -3.82 -11.27
C LYS A 28 2.28 -4.25 -12.62
N ALA A 29 0.96 -4.37 -12.74
CA ALA A 29 0.28 -4.68 -13.99
C ALA A 29 0.48 -3.63 -15.10
N ARG A 30 0.88 -2.41 -14.74
CA ARG A 30 1.09 -1.27 -15.65
C ARG A 30 2.56 -0.94 -15.86
N ASN A 31 3.47 -1.76 -15.31
CA ASN A 31 4.91 -1.50 -15.32
C ASN A 31 5.29 -0.13 -14.72
N VAL A 32 4.53 0.34 -13.71
CA VAL A 32 4.84 1.57 -12.97
C VAL A 32 5.61 1.20 -11.71
N GLN A 33 6.81 1.78 -11.56
CA GLN A 33 7.67 1.56 -10.39
C GLN A 33 7.09 2.21 -9.13
N GLY A 34 7.37 1.62 -7.98
CA GLY A 34 6.94 2.17 -6.70
C GLY A 34 7.24 1.30 -5.49
N PRO A 35 7.12 1.85 -4.27
CA PRO A 35 7.41 1.12 -3.05
C PRO A 35 6.40 0.01 -2.80
N LYS A 36 6.86 -1.12 -2.25
CA LYS A 36 5.97 -2.23 -1.88
C LYS A 36 4.97 -1.77 -0.81
N PRO A 37 3.66 -1.92 -1.03
CA PRO A 37 2.65 -1.53 -0.05
C PRO A 37 2.60 -2.51 1.13
N VAL A 38 2.30 -1.97 2.31
CA VAL A 38 2.01 -2.72 3.53
C VAL A 38 0.51 -3.06 3.55
N PRO A 39 0.10 -4.31 3.88
CA PRO A 39 -1.30 -4.65 4.07
C PRO A 39 -2.03 -3.65 4.97
N PHE A 40 -3.29 -3.34 4.67
CA PHE A 40 -4.14 -2.33 5.32
C PHE A 40 -3.73 -0.87 5.04
N PHE A 41 -2.44 -0.55 5.01
CA PHE A 41 -1.95 0.83 5.03
C PHE A 41 -1.43 1.35 3.69
N GLY A 42 -1.13 0.47 2.74
CA GLY A 42 -0.45 0.86 1.51
C GLY A 42 0.95 1.39 1.82
N ASN A 43 1.31 2.54 1.25
CA ASN A 43 2.61 3.17 1.46
C ASN A 43 2.61 4.28 2.52
N ILE A 44 1.50 4.47 3.25
CA ILE A 44 1.34 5.57 4.22
C ILE A 44 1.28 5.09 5.68
N PHE A 45 1.84 3.91 6.01
CA PHE A 45 1.80 3.32 7.35
C PHE A 45 2.21 4.29 8.48
N GLU A 46 3.38 4.92 8.35
CA GLU A 46 3.88 5.88 9.34
C GLU A 46 2.96 7.09 9.50
N SER A 47 2.30 7.52 8.41
CA SER A 47 1.37 8.66 8.44
C SER A 47 0.00 8.27 8.99
N ALA A 48 -0.48 7.05 8.70
CA ALA A 48 -1.70 6.50 9.27
C ALA A 48 -1.60 6.35 10.80
N LEU A 49 -0.41 5.99 11.31
CA LEU A 49 -0.10 5.98 12.74
C LEU A 49 0.26 7.35 13.33
N ARG A 50 0.20 8.42 12.54
CA ARG A 50 0.53 9.81 12.93
C ARG A 50 1.98 10.01 13.40
N TYR A 51 2.88 9.10 13.07
CA TYR A 51 4.31 9.25 13.38
C TYR A 51 4.99 10.24 12.42
N VAL A 52 4.55 10.29 11.17
CA VAL A 52 5.18 11.13 10.13
C VAL A 52 4.12 11.87 9.32
N HIS A 53 4.36 13.15 9.03
CA HIS A 53 3.49 13.93 8.16
C HIS A 53 3.44 13.32 6.74
N PRO A 54 2.27 13.18 6.10
CA PRO A 54 2.15 12.52 4.80
C PRO A 54 3.03 13.15 3.71
N GLY A 55 3.24 14.48 3.76
CA GLY A 55 4.15 15.17 2.83
C GLY A 55 5.61 14.70 2.92
N ILE A 56 6.08 14.30 4.10
CA ILE A 56 7.43 13.72 4.27
C ILE A 56 7.50 12.34 3.62
N ILE A 57 6.45 11.52 3.75
CA ILE A 57 6.37 10.21 3.08
C ILE A 57 6.39 10.39 1.57
N THR A 58 5.55 11.29 1.04
CA THR A 58 5.54 11.59 -0.40
C THR A 58 6.90 12.09 -0.89
N LYS A 59 7.58 12.94 -0.11
CA LYS A 59 8.93 13.41 -0.44
C LYS A 59 9.97 12.27 -0.44
N ARG A 60 9.95 11.37 0.54
CA ARG A 60 10.86 10.20 0.56
C ARG A 60 10.64 9.31 -0.66
N VAL A 61 9.38 9.06 -1.00
CA VAL A 61 9.04 8.26 -2.20
C VAL A 61 9.43 9.00 -3.47
N TYR A 62 9.23 10.33 -3.54
CA TYR A 62 9.76 11.14 -4.63
C TYR A 62 11.27 10.89 -4.76
N ASP A 63 12.05 11.25 -3.75
CA ASP A 63 13.52 11.24 -3.79
C ASP A 63 14.12 9.83 -4.07
N SER A 64 13.42 8.74 -3.72
CA SER A 64 13.89 7.36 -3.90
C SER A 64 13.83 6.82 -5.34
N TYR A 65 13.15 7.50 -6.26
CA TYR A 65 12.98 7.08 -7.66
C TYR A 65 13.45 8.16 -8.63
N PRO A 66 14.74 8.55 -8.61
CA PRO A 66 15.24 9.74 -9.31
C PRO A 66 15.03 9.72 -10.83
N THR A 67 15.09 8.53 -11.45
CA THR A 67 14.98 8.31 -12.90
C THR A 67 13.55 8.18 -13.40
N GLU A 68 12.58 7.97 -12.51
CA GLU A 68 11.19 7.75 -12.88
C GLU A 68 10.45 9.08 -13.00
N LYS A 69 9.64 9.22 -14.06
CA LYS A 69 8.75 10.38 -14.24
C LYS A 69 7.48 10.30 -13.39
N VAL A 70 7.08 9.09 -13.04
CA VAL A 70 5.91 8.81 -12.21
C VAL A 70 6.21 7.65 -11.27
N VAL A 71 5.63 7.69 -10.08
CA VAL A 71 5.79 6.62 -9.08
C VAL A 71 4.42 6.16 -8.61
N GLY A 72 4.17 4.86 -8.67
CA GLY A 72 2.95 4.24 -8.18
C GLY A 72 2.99 4.11 -6.66
N MET A 73 1.96 4.62 -5.99
CA MET A 73 1.76 4.48 -4.55
C MET A 73 0.38 3.92 -4.23
N PHE A 74 0.17 3.53 -2.99
CA PHE A 74 -1.12 3.17 -2.43
C PHE A 74 -1.39 4.00 -1.17
N ARG A 75 -2.52 4.70 -1.15
CA ARG A 75 -3.09 5.27 0.07
C ARG A 75 -4.12 4.27 0.61
N MET A 76 -3.76 3.54 1.67
CA MET A 76 -4.52 2.34 2.09
C MET A 76 -4.60 1.35 0.92
N THR A 77 -5.79 1.06 0.40
CA THR A 77 -5.99 0.19 -0.77
C THR A 77 -6.13 0.96 -2.08
N THR A 78 -6.13 2.30 -2.06
CA THR A 78 -6.37 3.13 -3.23
C THR A 78 -5.07 3.41 -3.99
N PRO A 79 -4.93 3.00 -5.26
CA PRO A 79 -3.79 3.39 -6.09
C PRO A 79 -3.73 4.91 -6.24
N CYS A 80 -2.54 5.49 -6.09
CA CYS A 80 -2.25 6.91 -6.20
C CYS A 80 -1.02 7.07 -7.10
N LEU A 81 -1.07 8.00 -8.07
CA LEU A 81 0.06 8.29 -8.95
C LEU A 81 0.79 9.53 -8.42
N LEU A 82 2.07 9.40 -8.09
CA LEU A 82 2.94 10.52 -7.78
C LEU A 82 3.63 10.98 -9.08
N ILE A 83 3.37 12.22 -9.48
CA ILE A 83 4.00 12.83 -10.66
C ILE A 83 5.33 13.45 -10.23
N ARG A 84 6.41 13.18 -10.99
CA ARG A 84 7.75 13.75 -10.80
C ARG A 84 8.21 14.68 -11.93
N ASP A 85 7.52 14.67 -13.06
CA ASP A 85 7.87 15.50 -14.22
C ASP A 85 7.49 16.97 -13.94
N LEU A 86 8.49 17.85 -13.88
CA LEU A 86 8.41 19.32 -13.94
C LEU A 86 9.50 19.82 -14.89
#